data_AF-A0A943TYH4-F1
#
_entry.id   AF-A0A943TYH4-F1
#
_cell.length_a   1.000
_cell.length_b   1.000
_cell.length_c   1.000
_cell.angle_alpha   90.00
_cell.angle_beta   90.00
_cell.angle_gamma   90.00
#
_symmetry.space_group_name_H-M   'P 1'
#
loop_
_entity.id
_entity.type
_entity.pdbx_description
1 polymer ?
#
loop_
_entity_poly.entity_id
_entity_poly.type
_entity_poly.pdbx_seq_one_letter_code
_entity_poly.pdbx_strand_id
1 'polypeptide(L)'
;SGHTQNAFSIFGCLGMWTKKGLRVLFFAIVVLIGFSRMYLGVHTPLDVGVAFLLGLVLMLALYPLFRNIEAHPRRMYAVIAGMVALTLCYLLYVELWLFPADTDAANLASGRENGYKPLGASTAMLLSYWLDRRYIRFETSAPALGQALKLVLGLALVVGLRAGLKAPFYALLGEGGPADAARYFLVVLFAAAVWPMCFRAFARLGRRAADKSA
;
A
#
# COMPACT_ATOMS: atom_id res chain seq x y z
N SER A 1 5.95 17.66 -1.77
CA SER A 1 5.92 16.86 -0.51
C SER A 1 5.41 15.43 -0.72
N GLY A 2 6.25 14.41 -0.52
CA GLY A 2 5.82 12.99 -0.58
C GLY A 2 4.83 12.59 0.51
N HIS A 3 4.90 13.20 1.69
CA HIS A 3 3.92 12.97 2.76
C HIS A 3 2.51 13.43 2.38
N THR A 4 2.40 14.58 1.71
CA THR A 4 1.10 15.10 1.23
C THR A 4 0.52 14.21 0.13
N GLN A 5 1.35 13.71 -0.78
CA GLN A 5 0.92 12.80 -1.85
C GLN A 5 0.44 11.43 -1.31
N ASN A 6 1.14 10.87 -0.31
CA ASN A 6 0.73 9.62 0.35
C ASN A 6 -0.58 9.81 1.13
N ALA A 7 -0.70 10.92 1.88
CA ALA A 7 -1.93 11.26 2.59
C ALA A 7 -3.11 11.43 1.63
N PHE A 8 -2.91 12.17 0.54
CA PHE A 8 -3.93 12.35 -0.51
C PHE A 8 -4.34 11.01 -1.12
N SER A 9 -3.39 10.13 -1.42
CA SER A 9 -3.67 8.82 -2.04
C SER A 9 -4.50 7.91 -1.13
N ILE A 10 -4.18 7.84 0.17
CA ILE A 10 -4.88 6.98 1.13
C ILE A 10 -6.25 7.57 1.49
N PHE A 11 -6.26 8.81 2.00
CA PHE A 11 -7.47 9.44 2.52
C PHE A 11 -8.41 9.91 1.40
N GLY A 12 -7.87 10.29 0.23
CA GLY A 12 -8.66 10.61 -0.95
C GLY A 12 -9.43 9.40 -1.47
N CYS A 13 -8.77 8.23 -1.58
CA CYS A 13 -9.46 6.97 -1.95
C CYS A 13 -10.55 6.58 -0.94
N LEU A 14 -10.24 6.64 0.36
CA LEU A 14 -11.23 6.35 1.41
C LEU A 14 -12.40 7.35 1.41
N GLY A 15 -12.12 8.62 1.14
CA GLY A 15 -13.13 9.67 1.02
C GLY A 15 -14.13 9.43 -0.12
N MET A 16 -13.71 8.80 -1.22
CA MET A 16 -14.62 8.50 -2.34
C MET A 16 -15.68 7.47 -1.98
N TRP A 17 -15.32 6.46 -1.17
CA TRP A 17 -16.20 5.34 -0.83
C TRP A 17 -16.92 5.48 0.52
N THR A 18 -16.76 6.60 1.22
CA THR A 18 -17.41 6.86 2.53
C THR A 18 -18.54 7.88 2.47
N LYS A 19 -19.36 7.90 3.52
CA LYS A 19 -20.49 8.83 3.69
C LYS A 19 -20.02 10.29 3.72
N LYS A 20 -20.89 11.23 3.32
CA LYS A 20 -20.57 12.67 3.14
C LYS A 20 -19.82 13.29 4.33
N GLY A 21 -20.17 12.97 5.58
CA GLY A 21 -19.50 13.51 6.78
C GLY A 21 -18.05 13.02 6.95
N LEU A 22 -17.78 11.73 6.70
CA LEU A 22 -16.43 11.18 6.80
C LEU A 22 -15.53 11.67 5.65
N ARG A 23 -16.11 11.97 4.49
CA ARG A 23 -15.36 12.58 3.38
C ARG A 23 -14.76 13.93 3.76
N VAL A 24 -15.51 14.76 4.48
CA VAL A 24 -15.02 16.06 4.98
C VAL A 24 -13.88 15.86 5.97
N LEU A 25 -14.00 14.88 6.87
CA LEU A 25 -12.93 14.53 7.81
C LEU A 25 -11.65 14.11 7.08
N PHE A 26 -11.74 13.21 6.10
CA PHE A 26 -10.57 12.78 5.32
C PHE A 26 -9.94 13.91 4.52
N PHE A 27 -10.77 14.79 3.95
CA PHE A 27 -10.28 15.99 3.28
C PHE A 27 -9.55 16.93 4.26
N ALA A 28 -10.11 17.16 5.44
CA ALA A 28 -9.49 17.98 6.48
C ALA A 28 -8.13 17.39 6.93
N ILE A 29 -8.03 16.06 7.07
CA ILE A 29 -6.77 15.38 7.40
C ILE A 29 -5.70 15.63 6.32
N VAL A 30 -6.06 15.54 5.03
CA VAL A 30 -5.13 15.80 3.92
C VAL A 30 -4.61 17.24 3.96
N VAL A 31 -5.50 18.21 4.17
CA VAL A 31 -5.14 19.62 4.29
C VAL A 31 -4.24 19.85 5.51
N LEU A 32 -4.57 19.26 6.65
CA LEU A 32 -3.80 19.41 7.90
C LEU A 32 -2.39 18.82 7.77
N ILE A 33 -2.23 17.69 7.09
CA ILE A 33 -0.92 17.10 6.79
C ILE A 33 -0.13 18.02 5.85
N GLY A 34 -0.77 18.60 4.83
CA GLY A 34 -0.13 19.60 3.97
C GLY A 34 0.38 20.81 4.77
N PHE A 35 -0.47 21.34 5.65
CA PHE A 35 -0.14 22.47 6.52
C PHE A 35 1.00 22.15 7.49
N SER A 36 1.02 20.96 8.09
CA SER A 36 2.11 20.51 8.97
C SER A 36 3.47 20.54 8.28
N ARG A 37 3.54 20.22 6.97
CA ARG A 37 4.79 20.26 6.19
C ARG A 37 5.24 21.69 5.87
N MET A 38 4.31 22.62 5.75
CA MET A 38 4.62 24.05 5.63
C MET A 38 5.10 24.61 6.97
N TYR A 39 4.43 24.23 8.07
CA TYR A 39 4.78 24.68 9.43
C TYR A 39 6.18 24.24 9.86
N LEU A 40 6.60 23.03 9.47
CA LEU A 40 7.96 22.53 9.72
C LEU A 40 9.03 23.20 8.84
N GLY A 41 8.67 24.14 7.96
CA GLY A 41 9.61 24.91 7.12
C GLY A 41 10.30 24.09 6.01
N VAL A 42 9.90 22.84 5.81
CA VAL A 42 10.56 21.88 4.91
C VAL A 42 9.98 21.86 3.49
N HIS A 43 8.81 22.48 3.26
CA HIS A 43 8.16 22.54 1.94
C HIS A 43 7.55 23.94 1.73
N THR A 44 7.68 24.46 0.52
CA THR A 44 7.04 25.73 0.15
C THR A 44 5.53 25.53 -0.06
N PRO A 45 4.70 26.59 0.03
CA PRO A 45 3.28 26.51 -0.32
C PRO A 45 3.07 25.96 -1.74
N LEU A 46 3.98 26.28 -2.66
CA LEU A 46 3.96 25.80 -4.04
C LEU A 46 4.15 24.28 -4.10
N ASP A 47 5.10 23.72 -3.34
CA ASP A 47 5.36 22.27 -3.31
C ASP A 47 4.18 21.46 -2.77
N VAL A 48 3.41 22.04 -1.84
CA VAL A 48 2.20 21.42 -1.28
C VAL A 48 1.03 21.55 -2.25
N GLY A 49 0.85 22.73 -2.87
CA GLY A 49 -0.19 22.97 -3.87
C GLY A 49 -0.05 22.10 -5.12
N VAL A 50 1.16 22.01 -5.67
CA VAL A 50 1.47 21.14 -6.82
C VAL A 50 1.24 19.68 -6.47
N ALA A 51 1.68 19.22 -5.29
CA ALA A 51 1.44 17.85 -4.85
C ALA A 51 -0.06 17.52 -4.68
N PHE A 52 -0.85 18.48 -4.19
CA PHE A 52 -2.30 18.34 -4.08
C PHE A 52 -2.97 18.25 -5.46
N LEU A 53 -2.60 19.14 -6.38
CA LEU A 53 -3.14 19.15 -7.74
C LEU A 53 -2.79 17.87 -8.50
N LEU A 54 -1.53 17.42 -8.44
CA LEU A 54 -1.09 16.15 -9.01
C LEU A 54 -1.85 14.97 -8.42
N GLY A 55 -2.02 14.94 -7.10
CA GLY A 55 -2.83 13.92 -6.42
C GLY A 55 -4.26 13.89 -6.93
N LEU A 56 -4.91 15.05 -7.06
CA LEU A 56 -6.27 15.18 -7.56
C LEU A 56 -6.39 14.72 -9.01
N VAL A 57 -5.47 15.13 -9.88
CA VAL A 57 -5.43 14.70 -11.29
C VAL A 57 -5.28 13.18 -11.38
N LEU A 58 -4.33 12.59 -10.63
CA LEU A 58 -4.13 11.14 -10.58
C LEU A 58 -5.38 10.40 -10.08
N MET A 59 -6.01 10.91 -9.02
CA MET A 59 -7.24 10.34 -8.46
C MET A 59 -8.39 10.37 -9.47
N LEU A 60 -8.60 11.49 -10.15
CA LEU A 60 -9.64 11.62 -11.18
C LEU A 60 -9.34 10.74 -12.39
N ALA A 61 -8.08 10.63 -12.81
CA ALA A 61 -7.65 9.77 -13.91
C ALA A 61 -7.84 8.28 -13.59
N LEU A 62 -7.59 7.88 -12.34
CA LEU A 62 -7.74 6.49 -11.90
C LEU A 62 -9.17 6.13 -11.48
N TYR A 63 -10.02 7.10 -11.14
CA TYR A 63 -11.41 6.87 -10.78
C TYR A 63 -12.21 6.02 -11.79
N PRO A 64 -12.20 6.30 -13.12
CA PRO A 64 -12.94 5.48 -14.10
C PRO A 64 -12.40 4.06 -14.20
N LEU A 65 -11.11 3.87 -13.91
CA LEU A 65 -10.46 2.57 -13.88
C LEU A 65 -10.95 1.76 -12.67
N PHE A 66 -10.94 2.37 -11.48
CA PHE A 66 -11.39 1.74 -10.23
C PHE A 66 -12.90 1.47 -10.19
N ARG A 67 -13.74 2.37 -10.71
CA ARG A 67 -15.21 2.22 -10.70
C ARG A 67 -15.69 0.96 -11.41
N ASN A 68 -14.94 0.48 -12.41
CA ASN A 68 -15.32 -0.67 -13.25
C ASN A 68 -14.53 -1.95 -12.92
N ILE A 69 -13.80 -2.00 -11.80
CA ILE A 69 -12.91 -3.13 -11.46
C ILE A 69 -13.67 -4.43 -11.23
N GLU A 70 -14.85 -4.38 -10.59
CA GLU A 70 -15.64 -5.58 -10.34
C GLU A 70 -16.13 -6.21 -11.65
N ALA A 71 -16.51 -5.38 -12.62
CA ALA A 71 -16.97 -5.80 -13.94
C ALA A 71 -15.83 -6.28 -14.86
N HIS A 72 -14.60 -5.77 -14.70
CA HIS A 72 -13.48 -6.07 -15.60
C HIS A 72 -12.19 -6.46 -14.87
N PRO A 73 -12.06 -7.74 -14.45
CA PRO A 73 -10.91 -8.27 -13.70
C PRO A 73 -9.56 -7.99 -14.37
N ARG A 74 -9.54 -8.06 -15.71
CA ARG A 74 -8.33 -7.89 -16.53
C ARG A 74 -7.72 -6.50 -16.39
N ARG A 75 -8.53 -5.47 -16.14
CA ARG A 75 -8.04 -4.09 -15.97
C ARG A 75 -7.21 -3.95 -14.70
N MET A 76 -7.61 -4.62 -13.62
CA MET A 76 -6.85 -4.59 -12.37
C MET A 76 -5.51 -5.33 -12.49
N TYR A 77 -5.48 -6.47 -13.21
CA TYR A 77 -4.22 -7.11 -13.58
C TYR A 77 -3.34 -6.21 -14.42
N ALA A 78 -3.89 -5.50 -15.41
CA ALA A 78 -3.13 -4.56 -16.25
C ALA A 78 -2.53 -3.40 -15.43
N VAL A 79 -3.27 -2.86 -14.46
CA VAL A 79 -2.75 -1.80 -13.56
C VAL A 79 -1.60 -2.31 -12.73
N ILE A 80 -1.77 -3.45 -12.04
CA ILE A 80 -0.74 -4.00 -11.17
C ILE A 80 0.48 -4.41 -12.01
N ALA A 81 0.28 -5.04 -13.17
CA ALA A 81 1.36 -5.37 -14.10
C ALA A 81 2.09 -4.12 -14.61
N GLY A 82 1.35 -3.03 -14.91
CA GLY A 82 1.93 -1.73 -15.25
C GLY A 82 2.79 -1.16 -14.12
N MET A 83 2.35 -1.27 -12.87
CA MET A 83 3.14 -0.86 -11.70
C MET A 83 4.42 -1.68 -11.55
N VAL A 84 4.35 -3.01 -11.77
CA VAL A 84 5.52 -3.90 -11.76
C VAL A 84 6.49 -3.52 -12.90
N ALA A 85 5.96 -3.28 -14.11
CA ALA A 85 6.77 -2.90 -15.25
C ALA A 85 7.49 -1.56 -15.02
N LEU A 86 6.79 -0.56 -14.50
CA LEU A 86 7.37 0.75 -14.18
C LEU A 86 8.45 0.66 -13.09
N THR A 87 8.20 -0.08 -12.01
CA THR A 87 9.22 -0.27 -10.96
C THR A 87 10.41 -1.08 -11.46
N LEU A 88 10.19 -2.08 -12.31
CA LEU A 88 11.28 -2.83 -12.95
C LEU A 88 12.09 -1.94 -13.89
N CYS A 89 11.45 -1.11 -14.73
CA CYS A 89 12.16 -0.17 -15.61
C CYS A 89 13.00 0.83 -14.80
N TYR A 90 12.45 1.37 -13.72
CA TYR A 90 13.19 2.24 -12.81
C TYR A 90 14.39 1.52 -12.17
N LEU A 91 14.20 0.27 -11.72
CA LEU A 91 15.28 -0.52 -11.13
C LEU A 91 16.38 -0.82 -12.15
N LEU A 92 16.01 -1.19 -13.38
CA LEU A 92 16.96 -1.39 -14.47
C LEU A 92 17.72 -0.11 -14.80
N TYR A 93 17.06 1.05 -14.79
CA TYR A 93 17.74 2.33 -14.95
C TYR A 93 18.77 2.56 -13.83
N VAL A 94 18.39 2.38 -12.56
CA VAL A 94 19.30 2.61 -11.42
C VAL A 94 20.48 1.65 -11.40
N GLU A 95 20.31 0.40 -11.86
CA GLU A 95 21.39 -0.61 -11.82
C GLU A 95 22.25 -0.64 -13.08
N LEU A 96 21.69 -0.33 -14.26
CA LEU A 96 22.42 -0.41 -15.54
C LEU A 96 23.01 0.94 -15.96
N TRP A 97 22.50 2.06 -15.44
CA TRP A 97 23.06 3.37 -15.77
C TRP A 97 24.39 3.57 -15.06
N LEU A 98 25.41 3.95 -15.84
CA LEU A 98 26.74 4.28 -15.34
C LEU A 98 26.72 5.67 -14.74
N PHE A 99 26.40 5.75 -13.45
CA PHE A 99 26.49 7.01 -12.71
C PHE A 99 27.96 7.45 -12.58
N PRO A 100 28.25 8.74 -12.81
CA PRO A 100 29.56 9.32 -12.54
C PRO A 100 30.05 9.03 -11.11
N ALA A 101 31.37 8.83 -10.92
CA ALA A 101 31.94 8.43 -9.64
C ALA A 101 31.83 9.49 -8.52
N ASP A 102 31.52 10.73 -8.88
CA ASP A 102 31.18 11.85 -7.98
C ASP A 102 29.73 11.82 -7.49
N THR A 103 28.91 10.87 -7.97
CA THR A 103 27.53 10.71 -7.52
C THR A 103 27.50 10.27 -6.06
N ASP A 104 26.69 10.97 -5.25
CA ASP A 104 26.51 10.65 -3.84
C ASP A 104 25.99 9.21 -3.63
N ALA A 105 26.84 8.39 -3.00
CA ALA A 105 26.56 7.00 -2.70
C ALA A 105 25.32 6.80 -1.83
N ALA A 106 25.01 7.75 -0.92
CA ALA A 106 23.82 7.68 -0.08
C ALA A 106 22.53 7.87 -0.89
N ASN A 107 22.55 8.80 -1.84
CA ASN A 107 21.44 9.03 -2.76
C ASN A 107 21.22 7.85 -3.71
N LEU A 108 22.29 7.24 -4.22
CA LEU A 108 22.20 6.04 -5.06
C LEU A 108 21.66 4.83 -4.28
N ALA A 109 22.09 4.65 -3.03
CA ALA A 109 21.56 3.61 -2.14
C ALA A 109 20.07 3.80 -1.87
N SER A 110 19.63 5.04 -1.58
CA SER A 110 18.21 5.37 -1.44
C SER A 110 17.43 5.13 -2.74
N GLY A 111 18.02 5.47 -3.89
CA GLY A 111 17.46 5.21 -5.21
C GLY A 111 17.19 3.73 -5.46
N ARG A 112 18.15 2.86 -5.13
CA ARG A 112 17.99 1.39 -5.19
C ARG A 112 16.90 0.90 -4.24
N GLU A 113 16.90 1.36 -3.00
CA GLU A 113 15.91 1.00 -2.00
C GLU A 113 14.48 1.35 -2.46
N ASN A 114 14.31 2.51 -3.10
CA ASN A 114 13.07 2.96 -3.72
C ASN A 114 12.67 2.17 -4.97
N GLY A 115 13.54 1.33 -5.53
CA GLY A 115 13.22 0.41 -6.62
C GLY A 115 12.82 -0.97 -6.12
N TYR A 116 13.67 -1.58 -5.27
CA TYR A 116 13.47 -2.94 -4.78
C TYR A 116 12.22 -3.10 -3.91
N LYS A 117 11.96 -2.16 -2.99
CA LYS A 117 10.78 -2.23 -2.10
C LYS A 117 9.44 -2.24 -2.85
N PRO A 118 9.14 -1.28 -3.74
CA PRO A 118 7.88 -1.29 -4.46
C PRO A 118 7.81 -2.38 -5.52
N LEU A 119 8.95 -2.86 -6.06
CA LEU A 119 8.97 -4.05 -6.92
C LEU A 119 8.47 -5.29 -6.15
N GLY A 120 9.01 -5.53 -4.95
CA GLY A 120 8.54 -6.61 -4.07
C GLY A 120 7.07 -6.47 -3.68
N ALA A 121 6.65 -5.25 -3.32
CA ALA A 121 5.26 -4.98 -2.95
C ALA A 121 4.27 -5.18 -4.12
N SER A 122 4.59 -4.68 -5.32
CA SER A 122 3.69 -4.76 -6.49
C SER A 122 3.58 -6.19 -7.03
N THR A 123 4.68 -6.94 -7.06
CA THR A 123 4.67 -8.36 -7.44
C THR A 123 3.88 -9.22 -6.44
N ALA A 124 4.03 -8.97 -5.13
CA ALA A 124 3.19 -9.61 -4.11
C ALA A 124 1.71 -9.25 -4.26
N MET A 125 1.40 -8.00 -4.62
CA MET A 125 0.02 -7.57 -4.85
C MET A 125 -0.59 -8.28 -6.07
N LEU A 126 0.18 -8.51 -7.14
CA LEU A 126 -0.25 -9.27 -8.31
C LEU A 126 -0.61 -10.72 -7.94
N LEU A 127 0.27 -11.37 -7.19
CA LEU A 127 0.05 -12.73 -6.70
C LEU A 127 -1.14 -12.80 -5.74
N SER A 128 -1.24 -11.84 -4.81
CA SER A 128 -2.32 -11.78 -3.82
C SER A 128 -3.68 -11.59 -4.50
N TYR A 129 -3.75 -10.75 -5.53
CA TYR A 129 -4.98 -10.54 -6.30
C TYR A 129 -5.40 -11.80 -7.07
N TRP A 130 -4.42 -12.54 -7.62
CA TRP A 130 -4.68 -13.83 -8.25
C TRP A 130 -5.17 -14.89 -7.25
N LEU A 131 -4.52 -15.00 -6.09
CA LEU A 131 -4.92 -15.90 -5.02
C LEU A 131 -6.32 -15.58 -4.51
N ASP A 132 -6.64 -14.30 -4.38
CA ASP A 132 -7.94 -13.87 -3.89
C ASP A 132 -9.09 -14.34 -4.79
N ARG A 133 -8.99 -14.00 -6.08
CA ARG A 133 -10.03 -14.37 -7.05
C ARG A 133 -10.24 -15.88 -7.17
N ARG A 134 -9.18 -16.67 -6.96
CA ARG A 134 -9.26 -18.13 -7.12
C ARG A 134 -9.67 -18.86 -5.84
N TYR A 135 -9.18 -18.43 -4.69
CA TYR A 135 -9.28 -19.21 -3.44
C TYR A 135 -9.91 -18.45 -2.26
N ILE A 136 -9.51 -17.20 -2.03
CA ILE A 136 -9.80 -16.51 -0.76
C ILE A 136 -11.25 -16.01 -0.72
N ARG A 137 -11.71 -15.32 -1.78
CA ARG A 137 -13.05 -14.72 -1.87
C ARG A 137 -13.45 -14.04 -0.56
N PHE A 138 -12.79 -12.93 -0.24
CA PHE A 138 -12.95 -12.19 1.02
C PHE A 138 -14.41 -12.02 1.47
N GLU A 139 -14.76 -12.61 2.62
CA GLU A 139 -15.97 -12.22 3.37
C GLU A 139 -15.64 -11.03 4.29
N THR A 140 -16.18 -9.86 3.99
CA THR A 140 -15.97 -8.61 4.75
C THR A 140 -16.90 -8.48 5.97
N SER A 141 -17.94 -9.32 6.07
CA SER A 141 -18.91 -9.27 7.16
C SER A 141 -18.34 -9.85 8.46
N ALA A 142 -18.25 -9.02 9.49
CA ALA A 142 -17.98 -9.42 10.87
C ALA A 142 -18.62 -8.39 11.82
N PRO A 143 -19.03 -8.79 13.03
CA PRO A 143 -19.46 -7.84 14.06
C PRO A 143 -18.35 -6.83 14.39
N ALA A 144 -18.71 -5.65 14.89
CA ALA A 144 -17.77 -4.54 15.11
C ALA A 144 -16.53 -4.93 15.93
N LEU A 145 -16.70 -5.75 16.97
CA LEU A 145 -15.58 -6.29 17.76
C LEU A 145 -14.69 -7.24 16.94
N GLY A 146 -15.28 -8.04 16.06
CA GLY A 146 -14.53 -8.87 15.11
C GLY A 146 -13.76 -8.03 14.09
N GLN A 147 -14.30 -6.90 13.64
CA GLN A 147 -13.59 -5.96 12.76
C GLN A 147 -12.43 -5.28 13.48
N ALA A 148 -12.63 -4.83 14.73
CA ALA A 148 -11.57 -4.26 15.56
C ALA A 148 -10.43 -5.27 15.81
N LEU A 149 -10.75 -6.52 16.15
CA LEU A 149 -9.75 -7.58 16.32
C LEU A 149 -9.00 -7.88 15.02
N LYS A 150 -9.69 -7.98 13.87
CA LYS A 150 -9.05 -8.17 12.56
C LYS A 150 -8.05 -7.05 12.25
N LEU A 151 -8.39 -5.81 12.59
CA LEU A 151 -7.54 -4.64 12.38
C LEU A 151 -6.33 -4.67 13.31
N VAL A 152 -6.54 -4.79 14.63
CA VAL A 152 -5.46 -4.70 15.62
C VAL A 152 -4.51 -5.89 15.50
N LEU A 153 -5.02 -7.11 15.42
CA LEU A 153 -4.19 -8.30 15.25
C LEU A 153 -3.47 -8.30 13.89
N GLY A 154 -4.17 -7.88 12.83
CA GLY A 154 -3.56 -7.77 11.50
C GLY A 154 -2.41 -6.77 11.48
N LEU A 155 -2.61 -5.58 12.05
CA LEU A 155 -1.58 -4.57 12.16
C LEU A 155 -0.40 -5.05 13.01
N ALA A 156 -0.65 -5.66 14.16
CA ALA A 156 0.38 -6.20 15.04
C ALA A 156 1.22 -7.27 14.32
N LEU A 157 0.59 -8.20 13.61
CA LEU A 157 1.28 -9.24 12.84
C LEU A 157 2.08 -8.67 11.67
N VAL A 158 1.53 -7.71 10.93
CA VAL A 158 2.25 -7.06 9.81
C VAL A 158 3.47 -6.29 10.32
N VAL A 159 3.35 -5.57 11.43
CA VAL A 159 4.48 -4.87 12.06
C VAL A 159 5.51 -5.86 12.59
N GLY A 160 5.07 -6.91 13.29
CA GLY A 160 5.93 -7.98 13.80
C GLY A 160 6.69 -8.69 12.68
N LEU A 161 6.01 -9.03 11.59
CA LEU A 161 6.62 -9.65 10.40
C LEU A 161 7.62 -8.69 9.74
N ARG A 162 7.25 -7.41 9.56
CA ARG A 162 8.13 -6.41 8.95
C ARG A 162 9.42 -6.19 9.75
N ALA A 163 9.33 -6.18 11.07
CA ALA A 163 10.48 -6.03 11.97
C ALA A 163 11.29 -7.34 12.04
N GLY A 164 10.63 -8.47 12.26
CA GLY A 164 11.24 -9.79 12.45
C GLY A 164 11.93 -10.33 11.21
N LEU A 165 11.43 -10.04 10.01
CA LEU A 165 12.08 -10.46 8.76
C LEU A 165 13.33 -9.65 8.41
N LYS A 166 13.57 -8.49 9.03
CA LYS A 166 14.70 -7.61 8.64
C LYS A 166 16.05 -8.29 8.87
N ALA A 167 16.31 -8.73 10.09
CA ALA A 167 17.58 -9.35 10.47
C ALA A 167 17.92 -10.64 9.67
N PRO A 168 17.02 -11.64 9.53
CA PRO A 168 17.35 -12.85 8.79
C PRO A 168 17.56 -12.60 7.29
N PHE A 169 16.78 -11.69 6.68
CA PHE A 169 16.94 -11.39 5.26
C PHE A 169 18.25 -10.65 4.97
N TYR A 170 18.65 -9.71 5.84
CA TYR A 170 19.91 -9.01 5.66
C TYR A 170 21.11 -9.93 5.90
N ALA A 171 20.98 -10.91 6.79
CA ALA A 171 22.01 -11.94 6.99
C ALA A 171 22.15 -12.89 5.77
N LEU A 172 21.06 -13.20 5.08
CA LEU A 172 21.06 -14.15 3.96
C LEU A 172 21.37 -13.52 2.59
N LEU A 173 20.87 -12.30 2.34
CA LEU A 173 20.88 -11.67 1.01
C LEU A 173 21.72 -10.39 0.97
N GLY A 174 22.36 -10.02 2.09
CA GLY A 174 23.07 -8.77 2.25
C GLY A 174 22.15 -7.60 2.61
N GLU A 175 22.73 -6.49 3.05
CA GLU A 175 21.97 -5.29 3.40
C GLU A 175 21.43 -4.60 2.15
N GLY A 176 20.11 -4.36 2.15
CA GLY A 176 19.42 -3.66 1.07
C GLY A 176 19.14 -4.54 -0.16
N GLY A 177 18.72 -3.88 -1.25
CA GLY A 177 18.58 -4.53 -2.54
C GLY A 177 17.54 -5.68 -2.57
N PRO A 178 17.92 -6.88 -3.06
CA PRO A 178 17.04 -8.05 -3.13
C PRO A 178 16.43 -8.46 -1.78
N ALA A 179 17.16 -8.24 -0.67
CA ALA A 179 16.66 -8.53 0.66
C ALA A 179 15.42 -7.71 1.01
N ASP A 180 15.41 -6.43 0.63
CA ASP A 180 14.27 -5.55 0.81
C ASP A 180 13.12 -5.89 -0.14
N ALA A 181 13.40 -6.25 -1.40
CA ALA A 181 12.36 -6.74 -2.30
C ALA A 181 11.66 -7.97 -1.74
N ALA A 182 12.41 -8.98 -1.30
CA ALA A 182 11.85 -10.21 -0.75
C ALA A 182 11.10 -9.99 0.57
N ARG A 183 11.63 -9.13 1.45
CA ARG A 183 10.95 -8.76 2.70
C ARG A 183 9.62 -8.08 2.44
N TYR A 184 9.60 -7.07 1.56
CA TYR A 184 8.36 -6.35 1.25
C TYR A 184 7.36 -7.22 0.47
N PHE A 185 7.85 -8.14 -0.37
CA PHE A 185 7.02 -9.16 -1.00
C PHE A 185 6.28 -10.01 0.03
N LEU A 186 7.00 -10.58 1.01
CA LEU A 186 6.38 -11.42 2.05
C LEU A 186 5.43 -10.64 2.94
N VAL A 187 5.79 -9.41 3.33
CA VAL A 187 4.93 -8.56 4.16
C VAL A 187 3.62 -8.23 3.44
N VAL A 188 3.68 -7.84 2.16
CA VAL A 188 2.48 -7.52 1.39
C VAL A 188 1.67 -8.78 1.08
N LEU A 189 2.31 -9.89 0.73
CA LEU A 189 1.63 -11.17 0.51
C LEU A 189 0.90 -11.65 1.77
N PHE A 190 1.54 -11.53 2.94
CA PHE A 190 0.91 -11.88 4.21
C PHE A 190 -0.30 -10.98 4.48
N ALA A 191 -0.14 -9.66 4.34
CA ALA A 191 -1.22 -8.71 4.59
C ALA A 191 -2.40 -8.85 3.62
N ALA A 192 -2.13 -9.09 2.34
CA ALA A 192 -3.12 -9.09 1.27
C ALA A 192 -3.69 -10.47 0.93
N ALA A 193 -3.01 -11.58 1.28
CA ALA A 193 -3.49 -12.93 0.99
C ALA A 193 -3.64 -13.79 2.25
N VAL A 194 -2.62 -13.87 3.10
CA VAL A 194 -2.61 -14.84 4.21
C VAL A 194 -3.53 -14.42 5.36
N TRP A 195 -3.35 -13.20 5.88
CA TRP A 195 -4.15 -12.69 7.00
C TRP A 195 -5.66 -12.74 6.73
N PRO A 196 -6.13 -12.37 5.54
CA PRO A 196 -7.57 -12.39 5.29
C PRO A 196 -8.19 -13.76 5.09
N MET A 197 -7.40 -14.82 4.87
CA MET A 197 -7.93 -16.20 4.91
C MET A 197 -8.57 -16.50 6.27
N CYS A 198 -8.04 -15.92 7.35
CA CYS A 198 -8.59 -16.05 8.70
C CYS A 198 -9.97 -15.38 8.84
N PHE A 199 -10.35 -14.44 7.96
CA PHE A 199 -11.59 -13.68 8.10
C PHE A 199 -12.84 -14.54 7.97
N ARG A 200 -12.77 -15.65 7.22
CA ARG A 200 -13.84 -16.65 7.12
C ARG A 200 -14.15 -17.30 8.47
N ALA A 201 -13.12 -17.55 9.29
CA ALA A 201 -13.30 -18.09 10.64
C ALA A 201 -13.99 -17.08 11.56
N PHE A 202 -13.58 -15.81 11.52
CA PHE A 202 -14.22 -14.73 12.28
C PHE A 202 -15.66 -14.45 11.86
N ALA A 203 -15.98 -14.55 10.56
CA ALA A 203 -17.35 -14.41 10.06
C ALA A 203 -18.27 -15.55 10.55
N ARG A 204 -17.76 -16.78 10.68
CA ARG A 204 -18.50 -17.91 11.25
C ARG A 204 -18.77 -17.76 12.75
N LEU A 205 -17.81 -17.21 13.51
CA LEU A 205 -17.99 -16.92 14.93
C LEU A 205 -19.08 -15.87 15.17
N GLY A 206 -19.12 -14.82 14.35
CA GLY A 206 -20.18 -13.80 14.41
C GLY A 206 -21.58 -14.36 14.13
N ARG A 207 -21.70 -15.23 13.11
CA ARG A 207 -22.98 -15.91 12.78
C ARG A 207 -23.48 -16.80 13.92
N ARG A 208 -22.59 -17.59 14.55
CA ARG A 208 -22.95 -18.45 15.70
C ARG A 208 -23.31 -17.68 16.97
N ALA A 209 -22.74 -16.49 17.18
CA ALA A 209 -23.09 -15.64 18.32
C ALA A 209 -24.47 -15.00 18.14
N ALA A 210 -24.80 -14.56 16.92
CA ALA A 210 -26.13 -14.03 16.57
C ALA A 210 -27.23 -15.10 16.70
N ASP A 211 -26.95 -16.34 16.27
CA ASP A 211 -27.90 -17.47 16.33
C ASP A 211 -28.19 -17.97 17.76
N LYS A 212 -27.30 -17.66 18.72
CA LYS A 212 -27.49 -17.97 20.15
C LYS A 212 -28.19 -16.87 20.95
N SER A 213 -28.38 -15.71 20.34
CA SER A 213 -29.01 -14.53 20.96
C SER A 213 -30.39 -14.21 20.37
N ALA A 214 -30.86 -15.02 19.42
CA ALA A 214 -32.23 -15.10 18.93
C ALA A 214 -32.96 -16.27 19.60
#